data_AF-A0A1J4L3G2-F1
#
_entry.id   AF-A0A1J4L3G2-F1
#
_cell.length_a   1.000
_cell.length_b   1.000
_cell.length_c   1.000
_cell.angle_alpha   90.00
_cell.angle_beta   90.00
_cell.angle_gamma   90.00
#
_symmetry.space_group_name_H-M   'P 1'
#
loop_
_entity.id
_entity.type
_entity.pdbx_description
1 polymer ?
#
loop_
_entity_poly.entity_id
_entity_poly.type
_entity_poly.pdbx_seq_one_letter_code
_entity_poly.pdbx_strand_id
1 'polypeptide(L)'
;MSKYQIRTFNGFQSDAHLKSWVLETSKDGQSWQEIDRQTNYSLLNGRINHSTFDVNSTNDFFTFIRLRQIDTNWVESHYLAFNSIEFYGEFLES
;
A
#
# COMPACT_ATOMS: atom_id res chain seq x y z
N MET A 1 13.16 -0.02 -3.99
CA MET A 1 11.93 0.78 -4.19
C MET A 1 12.01 2.00 -3.33
N SER A 2 11.86 3.19 -3.89
CA SER A 2 11.97 4.45 -3.15
C SER A 2 10.61 4.99 -2.72
N LYS A 3 9.55 4.74 -3.48
CA LYS A 3 8.21 5.26 -3.21
C LYS A 3 7.13 4.31 -3.69
N TYR A 4 5.92 4.48 -3.16
CA TYR A 4 4.71 3.95 -3.77
C TYR A 4 3.58 4.96 -3.69
N GLN A 5 2.63 4.88 -4.61
CA GLN A 5 1.42 5.71 -4.62
C GLN A 5 0.19 4.80 -4.61
N ILE A 6 -0.80 5.15 -3.80
CA ILE A 6 -2.13 4.50 -3.82
C ILE A 6 -3.15 5.52 -4.28
N ARG A 7 -4.04 5.08 -5.18
CA ARG A 7 -5.22 5.84 -5.62
C ARG A 7 -6.49 5.10 -5.25
N THR A 8 -7.43 5.81 -4.63
CA THR A 8 -8.73 5.26 -4.23
C THR A 8 -9.64 5.07 -5.44
N PHE A 9 -10.62 4.18 -5.29
CA PHE A 9 -11.65 4.01 -6.31
C PHE A 9 -12.68 5.14 -6.27
N ASN A 10 -13.60 5.11 -7.23
CA ASN A 10 -14.66 6.09 -7.37
C ASN A 10 -15.80 5.85 -6.34
N GLY A 11 -15.47 5.90 -5.05
CA GLY A 11 -16.43 5.79 -3.93
C GLY A 11 -16.56 7.10 -3.17
N PHE A 12 -17.72 7.32 -2.53
CA PHE A 12 -17.94 8.44 -1.63
C PHE A 12 -17.07 8.34 -0.38
N GLN A 13 -17.00 9.43 0.39
CA GLN A 13 -16.36 9.39 1.70
C GLN A 13 -17.05 8.34 2.58
N SER A 14 -16.23 7.59 3.33
CA SER A 14 -16.62 6.47 4.18
C SER A 14 -17.22 5.29 3.41
N ASP A 15 -16.89 5.10 2.13
CA ASP A 15 -17.02 3.80 1.45
C ASP A 15 -15.88 2.85 1.85
N ALA A 16 -15.73 1.71 1.17
CA ALA A 16 -14.72 0.67 1.41
C ALA A 16 -13.26 1.09 1.13
N HIS A 17 -12.92 2.36 1.28
CA HIS A 17 -11.58 2.90 1.09
C HIS A 17 -10.57 2.32 2.08
N LEU A 18 -9.35 2.12 1.62
CA LEU A 18 -8.25 1.65 2.46
C LEU A 18 -7.98 2.60 3.63
N LYS A 19 -7.90 2.05 4.85
CA LYS A 19 -7.78 2.82 6.12
C LYS A 19 -6.45 2.60 6.82
N SER A 20 -6.07 1.34 7.00
CA SER A 20 -4.84 0.93 7.68
C SER A 20 -4.21 -0.25 6.95
N TRP A 21 -2.93 -0.15 6.61
CA TRP A 21 -2.21 -1.18 5.87
C TRP A 21 -0.72 -1.20 6.21
N VAL A 22 -0.06 -2.26 5.78
CA VAL A 22 1.39 -2.35 5.68
C VAL A 22 1.79 -2.65 4.24
N LEU A 23 2.95 -2.14 3.86
CA LEU A 23 3.65 -2.58 2.66
C LEU A 23 4.81 -3.47 3.09
N GLU A 24 4.91 -4.64 2.47
CA GLU A 24 5.88 -5.67 2.81
C GLU A 24 6.64 -6.12 1.56
N THR A 25 7.90 -6.51 1.73
CA THR A 25 8.73 -7.07 0.67
C THR A 25 9.29 -8.43 1.08
N SER A 26 9.65 -9.24 0.08
CA SER A 26 10.27 -10.54 0.30
C SER A 26 11.22 -10.94 -0.84
N LYS A 27 12.29 -11.66 -0.48
CA LYS A 27 13.22 -12.27 -1.42
C LYS A 27 12.78 -13.67 -1.87
N ASP A 28 12.04 -14.38 -1.02
CA ASP A 28 11.72 -15.82 -1.18
C ASP A 28 10.20 -16.11 -1.23
N GLY A 29 9.35 -15.10 -1.00
CA GLY A 29 7.90 -15.22 -0.89
C GLY A 29 7.40 -15.84 0.41
N GLN A 30 8.30 -16.26 1.32
CA GLN A 30 7.98 -16.94 2.58
C GLN A 30 8.23 -16.04 3.78
N SER A 31 9.37 -15.36 3.80
CA SER A 31 9.78 -14.41 4.85
C SER A 31 9.47 -13.00 4.38
N TRP A 32 8.66 -12.28 5.15
CA TRP A 32 8.18 -10.94 4.78
C TRP A 32 8.72 -9.89 5.74
N GLN A 33 9.27 -8.82 5.20
CA GLN A 33 9.72 -7.64 5.95
C GLN A 33 8.75 -6.49 5.72
N GLU A 34 8.24 -5.91 6.80
CA GLU A 34 7.49 -4.65 6.75
C GLU A 34 8.44 -3.50 6.43
N ILE A 35 8.10 -2.73 5.40
CA ILE A 35 8.90 -1.58 4.92
C ILE A 35 8.15 -0.26 5.05
N ASP A 36 6.83 -0.29 5.23
CA ASP A 36 6.01 0.87 5.57
C ASP A 36 4.74 0.44 6.29
N ARG A 37 4.21 1.33 7.14
CA ARG A 37 2.98 1.13 7.91
C ARG A 37 2.17 2.41 7.97
N GLN A 38 0.90 2.30 7.61
CA GLN A 38 -0.07 3.38 7.71
C GLN A 38 -1.25 2.93 8.58
N THR A 39 -1.67 3.79 9.51
CA THR A 39 -2.78 3.53 10.43
C THR A 39 -3.76 4.68 10.41
N ASN A 40 -5.04 4.41 10.19
CA ASN A 40 -6.11 5.41 10.16
C ASN A 40 -5.82 6.60 9.21
N TYR A 41 -5.32 6.30 8.01
CA TYR A 41 -4.90 7.33 7.06
C TYR A 41 -6.12 7.95 6.34
N SER A 42 -6.57 9.10 6.83
CA SER A 42 -7.83 9.72 6.42
C SER A 42 -7.79 10.41 5.05
N LEU A 43 -6.62 10.73 4.51
CA LEU A 43 -6.52 11.42 3.21
C LEU A 43 -6.96 10.53 2.04
N LEU A 44 -6.95 9.20 2.22
CA LEU A 44 -7.51 8.24 1.26
C LEU A 44 -9.00 7.93 1.51
N ASN A 45 -9.69 8.61 2.43
CA ASN A 45 -11.12 8.40 2.66
C ASN A 45 -11.98 9.27 1.72
N GLY A 46 -11.92 9.01 0.42
CA GLY A 46 -12.68 9.80 -0.55
C GLY A 46 -12.49 9.38 -2.00
N ARG A 47 -13.27 10.00 -2.88
CA ARG A 47 -13.35 9.67 -4.29
C ARG A 47 -12.07 10.06 -5.02
N ILE A 48 -11.40 9.09 -5.65
CA ILE A 48 -10.29 9.33 -6.59
C ILE A 48 -9.11 10.09 -5.93
N ASN A 49 -9.01 10.05 -4.61
CA ASN A 49 -7.87 10.58 -3.86
C ASN A 49 -6.64 9.74 -4.14
N HIS A 50 -5.47 10.36 -4.04
CA HIS A 50 -4.20 9.67 -4.12
C HIS A 50 -3.24 10.21 -3.07
N SER A 51 -2.31 9.37 -2.64
CA SER A 51 -1.22 9.76 -1.76
C SER A 51 0.01 8.94 -2.10
N THR A 52 1.15 9.61 -2.05
CA THR A 52 2.47 9.03 -2.31
C THR A 52 3.22 8.92 -1.01
N PHE A 53 3.84 7.77 -0.80
CA PHE A 53 4.53 7.40 0.41
C PHE A 53 5.99 7.10 0.06
N ASP A 54 6.90 7.74 0.78
CA ASP A 54 8.32 7.41 0.69
C ASP A 54 8.58 6.10 1.44
N VAL A 55 9.37 5.23 0.85
CA VAL A 55 9.78 3.95 1.45
C VAL A 55 11.22 4.09 1.89
N ASN A 56 11.45 4.01 3.19
CA ASN A 56 12.79 3.92 3.74
C ASN A 56 13.29 2.47 3.63
N SER A 57 13.53 2.01 2.40
CA SER A 57 14.04 0.64 2.20
C SER A 57 15.52 0.57 2.54
N THR A 58 15.90 -0.45 3.29
CA THR A 58 17.27 -0.98 3.32
C THR A 58 17.68 -1.36 1.89
N ASN A 59 18.96 -1.16 1.53
CA ASN A 59 19.54 -1.26 0.16
C ASN A 59 19.41 -2.61 -0.57
N ASP A 60 18.51 -3.50 -0.16
CA ASP A 60 18.38 -4.86 -0.68
C ASP A 60 17.32 -4.94 -1.77
N PHE A 61 17.69 -5.59 -2.88
CA PHE A 61 16.74 -6.01 -3.91
C PHE A 61 15.83 -7.13 -3.38
N PHE A 62 14.59 -7.13 -3.88
CA PHE A 62 13.55 -8.10 -3.55
C PHE A 62 12.73 -8.44 -4.79
N THR A 63 12.02 -9.57 -4.75
CA THR A 63 11.24 -10.08 -5.88
C THR A 63 9.75 -9.92 -5.65
N PHE A 64 9.31 -9.95 -4.39
CA PHE A 64 7.89 -9.92 -4.04
C PHE A 64 7.55 -8.66 -3.25
N ILE A 65 6.37 -8.11 -3.55
CA ILE A 65 5.76 -6.98 -2.84
C ILE A 65 4.36 -7.42 -2.41
N ARG A 66 3.95 -7.05 -1.20
CA ARG A 66 2.61 -7.29 -0.68
C ARG A 66 2.06 -6.05 0.00
N LEU A 67 0.89 -5.61 -0.45
CA LEU A 67 0.05 -4.69 0.29
C LEU A 67 -0.91 -5.51 1.16
N ARG A 68 -0.95 -5.23 2.46
CA ARG A 68 -1.81 -5.98 3.39
C ARG A 68 -2.59 -5.04 4.28
N GLN A 69 -3.91 -5.15 4.23
CA GLN A 69 -4.80 -4.46 5.18
C GLN A 69 -4.57 -5.02 6.60
N ILE A 70 -4.45 -4.15 7.60
CA ILE A 70 -4.16 -4.53 9.00
C ILE A 70 -5.30 -4.23 9.99
N ASP A 71 -6.39 -3.64 9.49
CA ASP A 71 -7.63 -3.38 10.21
C ASP A 71 -8.80 -3.44 9.22
N THR A 72 -10.03 -3.14 9.62
CA THR A 72 -11.14 -2.88 8.70
C THR A 72 -10.92 -1.60 7.88
N ASN A 73 -11.59 -1.50 6.73
CA ASN A 73 -11.68 -0.27 5.93
C ASN A 73 -12.65 0.75 6.58
N TRP A 74 -12.94 1.86 5.88
CA TRP A 74 -13.81 2.92 6.45
C TRP A 74 -15.29 2.53 6.60
N VAL A 75 -15.76 1.41 6.02
CA VAL A 75 -17.10 0.81 6.28
C VAL A 75 -17.05 -0.40 7.20
N GLU A 76 -15.99 -0.53 8.01
CA GLU A 76 -15.84 -1.63 8.96
C GLU A 76 -15.83 -3.03 8.31
N SER A 77 -15.43 -3.13 7.04
CA SER A 77 -15.32 -4.40 6.31
C SER A 77 -13.87 -4.77 6.01
N HIS A 78 -13.65 -6.02 5.63
CA HIS A 78 -12.33 -6.54 5.24
C HIS A 78 -12.10 -6.56 3.72
N TYR A 79 -12.94 -5.85 2.94
CA TYR A 79 -12.68 -5.68 1.51
C TYR A 79 -11.50 -4.74 1.29
N LEU A 80 -10.48 -5.22 0.57
CA LEU A 80 -9.39 -4.40 0.07
C LEU A 80 -9.82 -3.77 -1.26
N ALA A 81 -10.21 -2.49 -1.23
CA ALA A 81 -10.66 -1.76 -2.42
C ALA A 81 -9.82 -0.51 -2.67
N PHE A 82 -9.25 -0.42 -3.88
CA PHE A 82 -8.53 0.73 -4.40
C PHE A 82 -8.54 0.68 -5.93
N ASN A 83 -8.20 1.80 -6.59
CA ASN A 83 -8.16 1.86 -8.05
C ASN A 83 -6.81 1.42 -8.61
N SER A 84 -5.72 1.99 -8.09
CA SER A 84 -4.37 1.66 -8.54
C SER A 84 -3.37 1.73 -7.39
N ILE A 85 -2.28 0.99 -7.56
CA ILE A 85 -1.04 1.13 -6.81
C ILE A 85 0.11 1.24 -7.81
N GLU A 86 1.01 2.18 -7.58
CA GLU A 86 2.18 2.43 -8.41
C GLU A 86 3.43 2.31 -7.54
N PHE A 87 4.46 1.61 -8.04
CA PHE A 87 5.72 1.42 -7.34
C PHE A 87 6.84 2.12 -8.12
N TYR A 88 7.69 2.86 -7.41
CA TYR A 88 8.80 3.60 -8.00
C TYR A 88 10.11 3.08 -7.43
N GLY A 89 11.07 2.77 -8.31
CA GLY A 89 12.37 2.26 -7.91
C GLY A 89 13.18 1.81 -9.11
N GLU A 90 14.32 1.18 -8.80
CA GLU A 90 15.21 0.60 -9.78
C GLU A 90 14.94 -0.89 -9.93
N PHE A 91 15.09 -1.39 -11.15
CA PHE A 91 15.06 -2.81 -11.46
C PHE A 91 16.49 -3.28 -11.69
N LEU A 92 16.82 -4.46 -11.15
CA LEU A 92 18.06 -5.13 -11.50
C LEU A 92 17.82 -5.91 -12.79
N GLU A 93 18.44 -5.47 -13.89
CA GLU A 93 18.46 -6.19 -15.16
C GLU A 93 19.56 -7.24 -15.11
N SER A 94 19.25 -8.45 -15.58
CA SER A 94 20.16 -9.61 -15.61
C SER A 94 20.96 -9.70 -16.89
#